data_AF-A0A4S0N605-F1
#
_entry.id   AF-A0A4S0N605-F1
#
_cell.length_a   1.000
_cell.length_b   1.000
_cell.length_c   1.000
_cell.angle_alpha   90.00
_cell.angle_beta   90.00
_cell.angle_gamma   90.00
#
_symmetry.space_group_name_H-M   'P 1'
#
loop_
_entity.id
_entity.type
_entity.pdbx_description
1 polymer ?
#
loop_
_entity_poly.entity_id
_entity_poly.type
_entity_poly.pdbx_seq_one_letter_code
_entity_poly.pdbx_strand_id
1 'polypeptide(L)'
;MRPHRLAAGLGAAFVLTASVSTAALAQAPVCSAPVKVLAQPRDGLTLLEDSKDEFKKLSGASFQIDYLNENDRRAKSRADASTVGNYNVYYVDEANVALFASSGWIAPLTDYYP
;
A
#
# COMPACT_ATOMS: atom_id res chain seq x y z
N MET A 1 57.56 39.40 -43.62
CA MET A 1 56.48 40.11 -42.89
C MET A 1 55.38 39.11 -42.55
N ARG A 2 55.04 39.04 -41.26
CA ARG A 2 53.90 38.40 -40.55
C ARG A 2 53.52 36.91 -40.82
N PRO A 3 53.62 36.04 -39.79
CA PRO A 3 53.07 34.69 -39.78
C PRO A 3 51.66 34.66 -39.13
N HIS A 4 50.76 33.78 -39.56
CA HIS A 4 49.50 33.49 -38.86
C HIS A 4 49.44 32.01 -38.44
N ARG A 5 49.99 31.82 -37.23
CA ARG A 5 49.60 30.97 -36.09
C ARG A 5 48.66 29.77 -36.32
N LEU A 6 49.17 28.60 -35.91
CA LEU A 6 48.43 27.43 -35.40
C LEU A 6 47.65 27.76 -34.11
N ALA A 7 46.44 27.18 -33.94
CA ALA A 7 45.84 26.68 -32.69
C ALA A 7 44.40 26.23 -33.00
N ALA A 8 44.09 24.92 -32.93
CA ALA A 8 43.56 24.20 -31.76
C ALA A 8 42.06 24.42 -31.52
N GLY A 9 41.28 23.34 -31.41
CA GLY A 9 39.96 23.42 -30.79
C GLY A 9 38.96 22.31 -31.13
N LEU A 10 39.08 21.20 -30.40
CA LEU A 10 38.00 20.35 -29.86
C LEU A 10 36.84 19.92 -30.77
N GLY A 11 36.87 18.64 -31.16
CA GLY A 11 35.67 17.88 -31.46
C GLY A 11 34.78 17.74 -30.22
N ALA A 12 33.54 18.19 -30.33
CA ALA A 12 32.52 17.98 -29.31
C ALA A 12 31.83 16.63 -29.56
N ALA A 13 32.43 15.54 -29.05
CA ALA A 13 31.73 14.28 -28.88
C ALA A 13 30.88 14.38 -27.60
N PHE A 14 29.61 14.71 -27.75
CA PHE A 14 28.65 14.73 -26.65
C PHE A 14 28.24 13.28 -26.35
N VAL A 15 29.00 12.60 -25.49
CA VAL A 15 28.62 11.29 -24.97
C VAL A 15 27.53 11.50 -23.93
N LEU A 16 26.28 11.24 -24.32
CA LEU A 16 25.14 11.19 -23.41
C LEU A 16 25.24 9.89 -22.59
N THR A 17 25.98 9.92 -21.48
CA THR A 17 25.88 8.85 -20.46
C THR A 17 24.53 9.00 -19.76
N ALA A 18 23.52 8.30 -20.27
CA ALA A 18 22.26 8.09 -19.56
C ALA A 18 22.52 7.15 -18.37
N SER A 19 22.92 7.72 -17.24
CA SER A 19 22.87 7.04 -15.96
C SER A 19 21.39 6.80 -15.61
N VAL A 20 20.91 5.58 -15.89
CA VAL A 20 19.63 5.10 -15.37
C VAL A 20 19.80 4.93 -13.87
N SER A 21 19.47 5.98 -13.12
CA SER A 21 19.30 5.92 -11.68
C SER A 21 18.05 5.08 -11.42
N THR A 22 18.21 3.76 -11.22
CA THR A 22 17.23 2.97 -10.48
C THR A 22 17.25 3.47 -9.04
N ALA A 23 16.51 4.54 -8.77
CA ALA A 23 16.11 4.88 -7.42
C ALA A 23 15.20 3.73 -6.96
N ALA A 24 15.81 2.72 -6.34
CA ALA A 24 15.07 1.84 -5.46
C ALA A 24 14.45 2.75 -4.40
N LEU A 25 13.15 3.02 -4.54
CA LEU A 25 12.34 3.57 -3.47
C LEU A 25 12.44 2.55 -2.34
N ALA A 26 13.40 2.75 -1.43
CA ALA A 26 13.39 2.12 -0.14
C ALA A 26 12.12 2.62 0.55
N GLN A 27 11.04 1.85 0.39
CA GLN A 27 9.81 2.07 1.12
C GLN A 27 10.20 2.01 2.60
N ALA A 28 10.04 3.13 3.31
CA ALA A 28 10.09 3.14 4.77
C ALA A 28 9.25 1.96 5.27
N PRO A 29 9.65 1.21 6.31
CA PRO A 29 8.97 -0.02 6.70
C PRO A 29 7.48 0.27 6.88
N VAL A 30 6.67 -0.17 5.89
CA VAL A 30 5.29 0.30 5.71
C VAL A 30 4.41 -0.12 6.88
N CYS A 31 4.88 -1.06 7.70
CA CYS A 31 4.15 -1.63 8.83
C CYS A 31 5.12 -2.06 9.93
N SER A 32 5.48 -1.16 10.86
CA SER A 32 6.18 -1.54 12.10
C SER A 32 5.32 -2.42 13.01
N ALA A 33 3.99 -2.33 12.85
CA ALA A 33 2.99 -3.18 13.49
C ALA A 33 2.18 -3.95 12.42
N PRO A 34 1.66 -5.15 12.74
CA PRO A 34 0.83 -5.91 11.81
C PRO A 34 -0.42 -5.14 11.39
N VAL A 35 -0.83 -5.31 10.12
CA VAL A 35 -2.13 -4.86 9.62
C VAL A 35 -3.23 -5.62 10.36
N LYS A 36 -4.08 -4.90 11.09
CA LYS A 36 -5.18 -5.50 11.86
C LYS A 36 -6.45 -5.56 11.01
N VAL A 37 -6.98 -6.77 10.88
CA VAL A 37 -8.16 -7.07 10.07
C VAL A 37 -9.28 -7.56 10.97
N LEU A 38 -10.46 -6.93 10.91
CA LEU A 38 -11.66 -7.42 11.57
C LEU A 38 -12.53 -8.17 10.55
N ALA A 39 -12.71 -9.48 10.73
CA ALA A 39 -13.37 -10.34 9.76
C ALA A 39 -14.44 -11.25 10.38
N GLN A 40 -15.22 -11.88 9.50
CA GLN A 40 -16.18 -12.92 9.85
C GLN A 40 -15.67 -14.28 9.32
N PRO A 41 -15.75 -15.37 10.10
CA PRO A 41 -15.47 -16.71 9.59
C PRO A 41 -16.37 -17.04 8.39
N ARG A 42 -15.79 -17.56 7.32
CA ARG A 42 -16.55 -18.13 6.21
C ARG A 42 -15.96 -19.48 5.83
N ASP A 43 -16.82 -20.48 5.75
CA ASP A 43 -16.47 -21.76 5.18
C ASP A 43 -16.12 -21.54 3.70
N GLY A 44 -14.87 -21.80 3.32
CA GLY A 44 -14.41 -21.72 1.93
C GLY A 44 -13.61 -20.47 1.53
N LEU A 45 -13.28 -19.56 2.46
CA LEU A 45 -12.10 -18.73 2.25
C LEU A 45 -10.90 -19.64 2.49
N THR A 46 -10.17 -20.02 1.44
CA THR A 46 -8.74 -20.38 1.56
C THR A 46 -8.15 -19.36 2.51
N LEU A 47 -7.69 -19.84 3.68
CA LEU A 47 -7.49 -19.00 4.85
C LEU A 47 -6.65 -17.81 4.40
N LEU A 48 -7.10 -16.58 4.65
CA LEU A 48 -6.24 -15.41 4.43
C LEU A 48 -4.89 -15.68 5.11
N GLU A 49 -4.93 -16.39 6.22
CA GLU A 49 -3.82 -16.95 6.96
C GLU A 49 -2.86 -17.84 6.17
N ASP A 50 -3.34 -18.64 5.20
CA ASP A 50 -2.49 -19.45 4.31
C ASP A 50 -1.65 -18.56 3.39
N SER A 51 -2.13 -17.34 3.11
CA SER A 51 -1.42 -16.34 2.30
C SER A 51 -0.48 -15.44 3.14
N LYS A 52 -0.32 -15.68 4.45
CA LYS A 52 0.53 -14.86 5.35
C LYS A 52 1.95 -14.71 4.85
N ASP A 53 2.58 -15.83 4.48
CA ASP A 53 3.99 -15.85 4.09
C ASP A 53 4.21 -15.17 2.74
N GLU A 54 3.31 -15.40 1.79
CA GLU A 54 3.35 -14.73 0.49
C GLU A 54 3.12 -13.23 0.63
N PHE A 55 2.10 -12.81 1.39
CA PHE A 55 1.84 -11.41 1.67
C PHE A 55 3.05 -10.74 2.32
N LYS A 56 3.67 -11.38 3.32
CA LYS A 56 4.85 -10.84 3.99
C LYS A 56 6.05 -10.72 3.05
N LYS A 57 6.26 -11.71 2.19
CA LYS A 57 7.33 -11.71 1.19
C LYS A 57 7.16 -10.57 0.17
N LEU A 58 5.93 -10.30 -0.26
CA LEU A 58 5.64 -9.29 -1.30
C LEU A 58 5.54 -7.87 -0.73
N SER A 59 4.90 -7.69 0.43
CA SER A 59 4.61 -6.37 1.00
C SER A 59 5.63 -5.90 2.03
N GLY A 60 6.44 -6.80 2.59
CA GLY A 60 7.26 -6.52 3.77
C GLY A 60 6.48 -6.34 5.07
N ALA A 61 5.15 -6.50 5.05
CA ALA A 61 4.25 -6.34 6.19
C ALA A 61 3.67 -7.67 6.66
N SER A 62 3.21 -7.74 7.92
CA SER A 62 2.40 -8.86 8.42
C SER A 62 0.97 -8.40 8.66
N PHE A 63 0.04 -9.35 8.82
CA PHE A 63 -1.33 -9.05 9.27
C PHE A 63 -1.78 -10.01 10.37
N GLN A 64 -2.76 -9.53 11.14
CA GLN A 64 -3.49 -10.27 12.15
C GLN A 64 -4.98 -10.15 11.86
N ILE A 65 -5.72 -11.24 12.01
CA ILE A 65 -7.16 -11.28 11.82
C ILE A 65 -7.84 -11.57 13.14
N ASP A 66 -8.79 -10.71 13.52
CA ASP A 66 -9.72 -10.95 14.60
C ASP A 66 -11.04 -11.42 13.98
N TYR A 67 -11.42 -12.66 14.25
CA TYR A 67 -12.69 -13.22 13.79
C TYR A 67 -13.79 -13.01 14.81
N LEU A 68 -14.90 -12.47 14.35
CA LEU A 68 -16.14 -12.37 15.13
C LEU A 68 -17.30 -12.94 14.32
N ASN A 69 -18.35 -13.40 15.02
CA ASN A 69 -19.61 -13.71 14.37
C ASN A 69 -20.20 -12.43 13.73
N GLU A 70 -21.20 -12.62 12.87
CA GLU A 70 -21.76 -11.53 12.07
C GLU A 70 -22.26 -10.34 12.91
N ASN A 71 -22.99 -10.61 13.99
CA ASN A 71 -23.59 -9.57 14.82
C ASN A 71 -22.50 -8.76 15.56
N ASP A 72 -21.56 -9.46 16.18
CA ASP A 72 -20.47 -8.84 16.94
C ASP A 72 -19.53 -8.06 16.03
N ARG A 73 -19.20 -8.61 14.86
CA ARG A 73 -18.39 -7.92 13.84
C ARG A 73 -19.08 -6.64 13.35
N ARG A 74 -20.40 -6.68 13.08
CA ARG A 74 -21.17 -5.49 12.67
C ARG A 74 -21.21 -4.41 13.76
N ALA A 75 -21.38 -4.81 15.01
CA ALA A 75 -21.37 -3.86 16.12
C ALA A 75 -19.98 -3.25 16.31
N LYS A 76 -18.93 -4.09 16.33
CA LYS A 76 -17.55 -3.67 16.57
C LYS A 76 -16.98 -2.82 15.44
N SER A 77 -17.22 -3.18 14.18
CA SER A 77 -16.76 -2.38 13.02
C SER A 77 -17.31 -0.97 13.04
N ARG A 78 -18.60 -0.79 13.33
CA ARG A 78 -19.20 0.55 13.45
C ARG A 78 -18.64 1.33 14.63
N ALA A 79 -18.58 0.70 15.81
CA ALA A 79 -18.06 1.35 17.01
C ALA A 79 -16.61 1.81 16.82
N ASP A 80 -15.76 0.93 16.28
CA ASP A 80 -14.34 1.22 16.10
C ASP A 80 -14.10 2.26 15.00
N ALA A 81 -14.74 2.10 13.83
CA ALA A 81 -14.56 3.01 12.70
C ALA A 81 -15.17 4.40 12.93
N SER A 82 -16.14 4.53 13.85
CA SER A 82 -16.68 5.83 14.28
C SER A 82 -15.75 6.64 15.19
N THR A 83 -14.60 6.08 15.56
CA THR A 83 -13.58 6.71 16.39
C THR A 83 -12.27 6.86 15.62
N VAL A 84 -11.11 6.79 16.29
CA VAL A 84 -9.80 6.82 15.62
C VAL A 84 -9.53 5.52 14.85
N GLY A 85 -10.21 4.41 15.21
CA GLY A 85 -10.03 3.10 14.57
C GLY A 85 -8.80 2.35 15.08
N ASN A 86 -9.02 1.14 15.60
CA ASN A 86 -7.98 0.20 16.01
C ASN A 86 -7.72 -0.90 14.97
N TYR A 87 -8.49 -0.92 13.88
CA TYR A 87 -8.30 -1.84 12.74
C TYR A 87 -7.98 -1.05 11.47
N ASN A 88 -7.16 -1.66 10.62
CA ASN A 88 -6.81 -1.11 9.32
C ASN A 88 -7.80 -1.55 8.25
N VAL A 89 -8.36 -2.76 8.39
CA VAL A 89 -9.28 -3.36 7.42
C VAL A 89 -10.51 -3.89 8.15
N TYR A 90 -11.68 -3.48 7.69
CA TYR A 90 -12.96 -4.00 8.14
C TYR A 90 -13.59 -4.85 7.04
N TYR A 91 -14.04 -6.06 7.38
CA TYR A 91 -15.10 -6.69 6.61
C TYR A 91 -16.37 -5.85 6.84
N VAL A 92 -16.87 -5.20 5.79
CA VAL A 92 -18.16 -4.50 5.78
C VAL A 92 -19.14 -5.24 4.85
N ASP A 93 -20.36 -5.51 5.32
CA ASP A 93 -21.39 -6.07 4.43
C ASP A 93 -21.83 -5.04 3.41
N GLU A 94 -22.24 -5.48 2.23
CA GLU A 94 -22.77 -4.63 1.16
C GLU A 94 -23.82 -3.63 1.68
N ALA A 95 -24.75 -4.09 2.54
CA ALA A 95 -25.79 -3.27 3.15
C ALA A 95 -25.27 -2.12 4.04
N ASN A 96 -24.01 -2.16 4.47
CA ASN A 96 -23.38 -1.17 5.34
C ASN A 96 -22.32 -0.32 4.63
N VAL A 97 -21.88 -0.68 3.42
CA VAL A 97 -20.84 0.07 2.70
C VAL A 97 -21.23 1.54 2.51
N ALA A 98 -22.49 1.80 2.14
CA ALA A 98 -22.99 3.17 1.95
C ALA A 98 -22.86 4.02 3.23
N LEU A 99 -23.23 3.47 4.39
CA LEU A 99 -23.10 4.15 5.68
C LEU A 99 -21.63 4.45 6.00
N PHE A 100 -20.74 3.47 5.84
CA PHE A 100 -19.32 3.65 6.16
C PHE A 100 -18.68 4.69 5.24
N ALA A 101 -19.01 4.68 3.95
CA ALA A 101 -18.52 5.64 2.97
C ALA A 101 -19.05 7.06 3.26
N SER A 102 -20.36 7.23 3.46
CA SER A 102 -20.95 8.55 3.73
C SER A 102 -20.50 9.15 5.06
N SER A 103 -20.09 8.31 6.02
CA SER A 103 -19.57 8.74 7.32
C SER A 103 -18.07 9.04 7.30
N GLY A 104 -17.38 8.78 6.18
CA GLY A 104 -15.94 8.96 6.05
C GLY A 104 -15.12 7.95 6.85
N TRP A 105 -15.70 6.80 7.19
CA TRP A 105 -15.07 5.78 8.04
C TRP A 105 -14.20 4.78 7.28
N ILE A 106 -14.30 4.77 5.95
CA ILE A 106 -13.48 3.95 5.05
C ILE A 106 -12.89 4.83 3.95
N ALA A 107 -11.67 4.50 3.54
CA ALA A 107 -11.03 5.14 2.41
C ALA A 107 -11.54 4.53 1.08
N PRO A 108 -11.74 5.34 0.02
CA PRO A 108 -12.08 4.82 -1.30
C PRO A 108 -10.88 4.08 -1.91
N LEU A 109 -11.11 2.84 -2.37
CA LEU A 109 -10.03 2.02 -2.96
C LEU A 109 -9.55 2.55 -4.31
N THR A 110 -10.37 3.32 -5.03
CA THR A 110 -10.02 3.95 -6.32
C THR A 110 -8.85 4.92 -6.22
N ASP A 111 -8.54 5.41 -5.01
CA ASP A 111 -7.39 6.29 -4.79
C ASP A 111 -6.06 5.52 -4.76
N TYR A 112 -6.12 4.19 -4.65
CA TYR A 112 -4.95 3.31 -4.44
C TYR A 112 -4.83 2.18 -5.47
N TYR A 113 -5.93 1.81 -6.15
CA TYR A 113 -5.94 0.76 -7.15
C TYR A 113 -6.70 1.24 -8.41
N PRO A 114 -6.04 1.36 -9.58
CA PRO A 114 -6.67 1.76 -10.83
C PRO A 114 -7.57 0.68 -11.44
#